data_AF-A0A377A8P9-F1
#
_entry.id   AF-A0A377A8P9-F1
#
_cell.length_a   1.000
_cell.length_b   1.000
_cell.length_c   1.000
_cell.angle_alpha   90.00
_cell.angle_beta   90.00
_cell.angle_gamma   90.00
#
_symmetry.space_group_name_H-M   'P 1'
#
loop_
_entity.id
_entity.type
_entity.pdbx_description
1 polymer ?
#
loop_
_entity_poly.entity_id
_entity_poly.type
_entity_poly.pdbx_seq_one_letter_code
_entity_poly.pdbx_strand_id
1 'polypeptide(L)'
;MALAFFGKGFGALGWPVISDTAPKEIVGLCGGVFNVFGNVASIVTPLVIGYLVSELHSFNAALVFVGCSALMAMVCYLFVVGDIKRMELQNKQRYKR
;
A
#
# COMPACT_ATOMS: atom_id res chain seq x y z
N MET A 1 -10.15 15.25 -15.08
CA MET A 1 -9.72 15.71 -13.75
C MET A 1 -10.39 14.95 -12.61
N ALA A 2 -11.73 14.93 -12.49
CA ALA A 2 -12.43 14.28 -11.37
C ALA A 2 -12.03 12.81 -11.10
N LEU A 3 -11.87 12.00 -12.14
CA LEU A 3 -11.50 10.57 -12.04
C LEU A 3 -10.08 10.35 -11.47
N ALA A 4 -9.12 11.20 -11.81
CA ALA A 4 -7.77 11.12 -11.26
C ALA A 4 -7.74 11.51 -9.77
N PHE A 5 -8.53 12.52 -9.37
CA PHE A 5 -8.69 12.91 -7.97
C PHE A 5 -9.42 11.84 -7.14
N PHE A 6 -10.41 11.17 -7.73
CA PHE A 6 -11.08 10.02 -7.12
C PHE A 6 -10.10 8.88 -6.86
N GLY A 7 -9.26 8.52 -7.83
CA GLY A 7 -8.21 7.51 -7.65
C GLY A 7 -7.22 7.86 -6.54
N LYS A 8 -6.85 9.14 -6.41
CA LYS A 8 -6.02 9.63 -5.28
C LYS A 8 -6.73 9.42 -3.93
N GLY A 9 -8.04 9.62 -3.87
CA GLY A 9 -8.86 9.34 -2.68
C GLY A 9 -8.84 7.87 -2.29
N PHE A 10 -8.98 6.97 -3.26
CA PHE A 10 -8.85 5.52 -3.03
C PHE A 10 -7.46 5.12 -2.55
N GLY A 11 -6.40 5.70 -3.12
CA GLY A 11 -5.02 5.48 -2.67
C GLY A 11 -4.78 5.92 -1.20
N ALA A 12 -5.54 6.90 -0.71
CA ALA A 12 -5.45 7.36 0.68
C ALA A 12 -6.11 6.41 1.69
N LEU A 13 -6.92 5.44 1.24
CA LEU A 13 -7.63 4.48 2.10
C LEU A 13 -6.72 3.40 2.71
N GLY A 14 -5.46 3.29 2.28
CA GLY A 14 -4.52 2.30 2.83
C GLY A 14 -4.32 2.42 4.34
N TRP A 15 -4.21 3.66 4.86
CA TRP A 15 -4.04 3.92 6.30
C TRP A 15 -5.24 3.53 7.16
N PRO A 16 -6.49 3.87 6.77
CA PRO A 16 -7.70 3.33 7.40
C PRO A 16 -7.71 1.81 7.46
N VAL A 17 -7.42 1.12 6.35
CA VAL A 17 -7.48 -0.35 6.32
C VAL A 17 -6.45 -0.99 7.25
N ILE A 18 -5.25 -0.42 7.35
CA ILE A 18 -4.24 -0.88 8.30
C ILE A 18 -4.70 -0.65 9.75
N SER A 19 -5.37 0.48 10.01
CA SER A 19 -5.92 0.81 11.34
C SER A 19 -7.08 -0.10 11.74
N ASP A 20 -7.90 -0.53 10.78
CA ASP A 20 -9.03 -1.45 10.99
C ASP A 20 -8.58 -2.91 11.13
N THR A 21 -7.48 -3.30 10.46
CA THR A 21 -6.94 -4.67 10.51
C THR A 21 -5.98 -4.89 11.69
N ALA A 22 -5.25 -3.86 12.13
CA ALA A 22 -4.21 -4.00 13.14
C ALA A 22 -4.76 -4.24 14.57
N PRO A 23 -4.11 -5.12 15.37
CA PRO A 23 -4.43 -5.31 16.78
C PRO A 23 -4.12 -4.05 17.60
N LYS A 24 -4.91 -3.80 18.65
CA LYS A 24 -4.76 -2.61 19.51
C LYS A 24 -3.38 -2.52 20.17
N GLU A 25 -2.71 -3.64 20.43
CA GLU A 25 -1.39 -3.65 21.06
C GLU A 25 -0.23 -3.36 20.09
N ILE A 26 -0.37 -3.62 18.79
CA ILE A 26 0.73 -3.52 17.80
C ILE A 26 0.43 -2.60 16.61
N VAL A 27 -0.60 -1.75 16.71
CA VAL A 27 -0.96 -0.79 15.65
C VAL A 27 0.22 0.09 15.22
N GLY A 28 1.09 0.48 16.15
CA GLY A 28 2.31 1.24 15.86
C GLY A 28 3.35 0.45 15.06
N LEU A 29 3.46 -0.86 15.32
CA LEU A 29 4.36 -1.75 14.56
C LEU A 29 3.83 -1.97 13.14
N CYS A 30 2.53 -2.23 12.99
CA CYS A 30 1.88 -2.38 11.68
C CYS A 30 2.00 -1.09 10.85
N GLY A 31 1.77 0.08 11.46
CA GLY A 31 1.97 1.37 10.82
C GLY A 31 3.43 1.65 10.46
N GLY A 32 4.37 1.26 11.32
CA GLY A 32 5.81 1.38 11.05
C GLY A 32 6.27 0.53 9.86
N VAL A 33 5.82 -0.74 9.79
CA VAL A 33 6.10 -1.64 8.66
C VAL A 33 5.52 -1.08 7.37
N PHE A 34 4.27 -0.58 7.40
CA PHE A 34 3.68 0.08 6.23
C PHE A 34 4.47 1.31 5.79
N ASN A 35 5.01 2.08 6.74
CA ASN A 35 5.82 3.26 6.44
C ASN A 35 7.16 2.88 5.79
N VAL A 36 7.81 1.80 6.25
CA VAL A 36 9.03 1.28 5.61
C VAL A 36 8.76 0.89 4.15
N PHE A 37 7.72 0.08 3.90
CA PHE A 37 7.38 -0.31 2.53
C PHE A 37 6.93 0.89 1.68
N GLY A 38 6.20 1.84 2.26
CA GLY A 38 5.79 3.07 1.58
C GLY A 38 6.98 3.94 1.15
N ASN A 39 7.97 4.12 2.03
CA ASN A 39 9.18 4.88 1.73
C ASN A 39 10.09 4.14 0.73
N VAL A 40 10.19 2.82 0.81
CA VAL A 40 10.95 2.05 -0.19
C VAL A 40 10.26 2.14 -1.55
N ALA A 41 8.94 1.98 -1.62
CA ALA A 41 8.19 2.09 -2.86
C ALA A 41 8.29 3.50 -3.49
N SER A 42 8.33 4.56 -2.67
CA SER A 42 8.46 5.94 -3.15
C SER A 42 9.86 6.26 -3.67
N ILE A 43 10.89 5.52 -3.28
CA ILE A 43 12.24 5.62 -3.86
C ILE A 43 12.36 4.75 -5.12
N VAL A 44 11.84 3.52 -5.06
CA VAL A 44 11.93 2.56 -6.17
C VAL A 44 11.12 3.02 -7.39
N THR A 45 9.93 3.59 -7.18
CA THR A 45 9.04 3.98 -8.29
C THR A 45 9.66 5.06 -9.20
N PRO A 46 10.18 6.19 -8.69
CA PRO A 46 10.87 7.18 -9.51
C PRO A 46 12.16 6.65 -10.13
N LEU A 47 12.88 5.75 -9.44
CA LEU A 47 14.08 5.13 -9.97
C LEU A 47 13.78 4.30 -11.22
N VAL A 48 12.74 3.44 -11.14
CA VAL A 48 12.30 2.61 -12.27
C VAL A 48 11.75 3.48 -13.40
N ILE A 49 10.94 4.49 -13.09
CA ILE A 49 10.43 5.44 -14.09
C ILE A 49 11.58 6.20 -14.77
N GLY A 50 12.54 6.70 -13.99
CA GLY A 50 13.71 7.42 -14.51
C GLY A 50 14.56 6.55 -15.43
N TYR A 51 14.75 5.29 -15.09
CA TYR A 51 15.45 4.33 -15.95
C TYR A 51 14.68 4.06 -17.24
N LEU A 52 13.36 3.82 -17.18
CA LEU A 52 12.52 3.63 -18.36
C LEU A 52 12.54 4.85 -19.30
N VAL A 53 12.43 6.06 -18.75
CA VAL A 53 12.42 7.29 -19.56
C VAL A 53 13.80 7.53 -20.19
N SER A 54 14.89 7.18 -19.51
CA SER A 54 16.25 7.34 -20.04
C SER A 54 16.57 6.37 -21.17
N GLU A 55 16.09 5.12 -21.10
CA GLU A 55 16.30 4.10 -22.15
C GLU A 55 15.40 4.33 -23.37
N LEU A 56 14.11 4.63 -23.15
CA LEU A 56 13.13 4.72 -24.24
C LEU A 56 12.96 6.15 -24.80
N HIS A 57 13.54 7.18 -24.15
CA HIS A 57 13.35 8.60 -24.46
C HIS A 57 11.86 9.04 -24.54
N SER A 58 10.93 8.20 -24.06
CA SER A 58 9.50 8.35 -24.25
C SER A 58 8.75 8.18 -22.93
N PHE A 59 8.03 9.24 -22.54
CA PHE A 59 7.18 9.25 -21.35
C PHE A 59 5.99 8.29 -21.44
N ASN A 60 5.62 7.85 -22.64
CA ASN A 60 4.47 6.98 -22.83
C ASN A 60 4.71 5.60 -22.20
N ALA A 61 5.95 5.09 -22.28
CA ALA A 61 6.32 3.81 -21.64
C ALA A 61 6.24 3.89 -20.10
N ALA A 62 6.65 5.01 -19.51
CA ALA A 62 6.51 5.24 -18.08
C ALA A 62 5.04 5.33 -17.64
N LEU A 63 4.19 5.98 -18.43
CA LEU A 63 2.74 6.06 -18.16
C LEU A 63 2.06 4.70 -18.20
N VAL A 64 2.40 3.86 -19.19
CA VAL A 64 1.89 2.48 -19.28
C VAL A 64 2.34 1.65 -18.09
N PHE A 65 3.60 1.76 -17.66
CA PHE A 65 4.11 1.07 -16.47
C PHE A 65 3.34 1.43 -15.20
N VAL A 66 3.11 2.73 -14.96
CA VAL A 66 2.33 3.20 -13.80
C VAL A 66 0.86 2.75 -13.89
N GLY A 67 0.27 2.75 -15.09
CA GLY A 67 -1.08 2.23 -15.31
C GLY A 67 -1.18 0.73 -15.01
N CYS A 68 -0.23 -0.07 -15.49
CA CYS A 68 -0.17 -1.50 -15.22
C CYS A 68 0.07 -1.82 -13.74
N SER A 69 0.95 -1.07 -13.05
CA SER A 69 1.19 -1.29 -11.62
C SER A 69 -0.05 -0.95 -10.78
N ALA A 70 -0.81 0.08 -11.16
CA ALA A 70 -2.08 0.41 -10.53
C ALA A 70 -3.14 -0.69 -10.76
N LEU A 71 -3.24 -1.25 -11.97
CA LEU A 71 -4.12 -2.39 -12.25
C LEU A 71 -3.71 -3.62 -11.45
N MET A 72 -2.41 -3.89 -11.34
CA MET A 72 -1.89 -5.01 -10.56
C MET A 72 -2.16 -4.84 -9.07
N ALA A 73 -2.02 -3.63 -8.54
CA ALA A 73 -2.39 -3.30 -7.17
C ALA A 73 -3.90 -3.53 -6.92
N MET A 74 -4.76 -3.16 -7.87
CA MET A 74 -6.21 -3.41 -7.79
C MET A 74 -6.52 -4.91 -7.75
N VAL A 75 -5.89 -5.72 -8.60
CA VAL A 75 -6.06 -7.18 -8.62
C VAL A 75 -5.56 -7.80 -7.31
N CYS A 76 -4.38 -7.39 -6.83
CA CYS A 76 -3.88 -7.84 -5.53
C CYS A 76 -4.86 -7.51 -4.40
N TYR A 77 -5.45 -6.31 -4.39
CA TYR A 77 -6.43 -5.95 -3.38
C TYR A 77 -7.70 -6.81 -3.46
N LEU A 78 -8.19 -7.10 -4.67
CA LEU A 78 -9.41 -7.89 -4.86
C LEU A 78 -9.24 -9.38 -4.52
N PHE A 79 -8.06 -9.96 -4.77
CA PHE A 79 -7.82 -11.39 -4.57
C PHE A 79 -7.09 -11.74 -3.27
N VAL A 80 -6.21 -10.86 -2.78
CA VAL A 80 -5.33 -11.16 -1.63
C VAL A 80 -5.85 -10.54 -0.34
N VAL A 81 -6.50 -9.37 -0.40
CA VAL A 81 -7.17 -8.79 0.77
C VAL A 81 -8.50 -9.51 0.94
N GLY A 82 -8.44 -10.68 1.58
CA GLY A 82 -9.60 -11.41 2.07
C GLY A 82 -10.31 -10.66 3.22
N ASP A 83 -11.06 -11.37 4.05
CA ASP A 83 -11.82 -10.77 5.16
C ASP A 83 -10.96 -9.85 6.04
N ILE A 84 -11.32 -8.55 6.06
CA ILE A 84 -10.79 -7.55 7.00
C ILE A 84 -11.40 -7.85 8.38
N LYS A 85 -10.91 -8.91 9.03
CA LYS A 85 -11.16 -9.17 10.44
C LYS A 85 -10.03 -8.55 11.24
N ARG A 86 -10.39 -7.67 12.17
CA ARG A 86 -9.49 -7.20 13.21
C ARG A 86 -8.95 -8.41 13.96
N MET A 87 -7.65 -8.67 13.84
CA MET A 87 -7.01 -9.78 14.55
C MET A 87 -7.07 -9.47 16.04
N GLU A 88 -8.02 -10.09 16.75
CA GLU A 88 -8.05 -10.07 18.20
C GLU A 88 -6.94 -10.97 18.73
N LEU A 89 -5.90 -10.36 19.29
CA LEU A 89 -4.93 -11.07 20.12
C LEU A 89 -5.68 -11.55 21.38
N GLN A 90 -6.09 -12.82 21.42
CA GLN A 90 -6.41 -13.47 22.68
C GLN A 90 -5.13 -13.59 23.51
N ASN A 91 -4.81 -12.57 24.31
CA ASN A 91 -3.89 -12.73 25.41
C ASN A 91 -4.54 -12.31 26.73
N LYS A 92 -5.34 -13.23 27.28
CA LYS A 92 -6.05 -13.05 28.55
C LYS A 92 -5.30 -13.56 29.79
N GLN A 93 -4.04 -14.05 29.75
CA GLN A 93 -3.60 -14.97 30.83
C GLN A 93 -2.19 -14.83 31.45
N ARG A 94 -1.40 -13.75 31.31
CA ARG A 94 -0.05 -13.81 31.95
C ARG A 94 0.64 -12.55 32.49
N TYR A 95 -0.05 -11.65 33.20
CA TYR A 95 0.65 -10.76 34.14
C TYR A 95 -0.20 -10.32 35.36
N LYS A 96 -0.83 -11.30 36.02
CA LYS A 96 -0.98 -11.28 37.48
C LYS A 96 0.01 -12.29 38.03
N ARG A 97 1.24 -11.89 38.29
CA ARG A 97 2.14 -12.50 39.29
C ARG A 97 3.29 -11.53 39.56
#